data_AF-A0A924U1D1-F1
#
_entry.id   AF-A0A924U1D1-F1
#
_cell.length_a   1.000
_cell.length_b   1.000
_cell.length_c   1.000
_cell.angle_alpha   90.00
_cell.angle_beta   90.00
_cell.angle_gamma   90.00
#
_symmetry.space_group_name_H-M   'P 1'
#
loop_
_entity.id
_entity.type
_entity.pdbx_description
1 polymer ?
#
loop_
_entity_poly.entity_id
_entity_poly.type
_entity_poly.pdbx_seq_one_letter_code
_entity_poly.pdbx_strand_id
1 'polypeptide(L)'
;RFDRAWSARPDGQPWIARLPQEDFCRVMGLPSQSKYEASGGPGMQQCAKVLLGSQAADADVAHFLCTQLAFWLLVATDGHAKNFSVFLLPDGRYRMTPLYDVMSLWPVIGKGQSHVPWPVAKLAMAMRSKSAHCTLQSILPRHWQAWPGSGGRCSP
;
A
#
# COMPACT_ATOMS: atom_id res chain seq x y z
N ARG A 1 -1.60 18.49 0.27
CA ARG A 1 -0.56 17.46 0.04
C ARG A 1 0.14 17.21 1.36
N PHE A 2 0.40 15.95 1.73
CA PHE A 2 1.01 15.59 3.02
C PHE A 2 2.55 15.62 2.99
N ASP A 3 3.17 15.92 1.83
CA ASP A 3 4.61 16.17 1.67
C ASP A 3 5.00 17.65 1.91
N ARG A 4 4.09 18.41 2.52
CA ARG A 4 4.25 19.83 2.83
C ARG A 4 3.74 20.12 4.24
N ALA A 5 4.43 20.99 4.96
CA ALA A 5 4.00 21.45 6.28
C ALA A 5 4.35 22.93 6.46
N TRP A 6 3.52 23.65 7.22
CA TRP A 6 3.88 24.99 7.68
C TRP A 6 5.03 24.90 8.68
N SER A 7 5.99 25.82 8.57
CA SER A 7 7.13 25.98 9.47
C SER A 7 7.42 27.46 9.65
N ALA A 8 8.22 27.79 10.66
CA ALA A 8 8.68 29.16 10.91
C ALA A 8 10.17 29.27 10.57
N ARG A 9 10.54 30.38 9.93
CA ARG A 9 11.94 30.79 9.82
C ARG A 9 12.44 31.29 11.20
N PRO A 10 13.76 31.46 11.40
CA PRO A 10 14.30 32.04 12.62
C PRO A 10 13.75 33.45 12.94
N ASP A 11 13.32 34.19 11.93
CA ASP A 11 12.69 35.52 12.04
C ASP A 11 11.17 35.47 12.31
N GLY A 12 10.59 34.27 12.52
CA GLY A 12 9.17 34.06 12.77
C GLY A 12 8.28 34.09 11.54
N GLN A 13 8.81 34.34 10.33
CA GLN A 13 7.98 34.34 9.13
C GLN A 13 7.56 32.91 8.74
N PRO A 14 6.27 32.68 8.43
CA PRO A 14 5.80 31.38 8.02
C PRO A 14 6.33 31.02 6.63
N TRP A 15 6.68 29.76 6.44
CA TRP A 15 7.05 29.21 5.15
C TRP A 15 6.56 27.76 5.04
N ILE A 16 6.52 27.25 3.81
CA ILE A 16 6.06 25.88 3.53
C ILE A 16 7.27 24.98 3.31
N ALA A 17 7.53 24.10 4.28
CA ALA A 17 8.55 23.09 4.21
C ALA A 17 8.16 21.94 3.27
N ARG A 18 9.14 21.35 2.59
CA ARG A 18 8.98 20.07 1.89
C ARG A 18 9.42 18.95 2.82
N LEU A 19 8.57 17.95 2.96
CA LEU A 19 8.87 16.74 3.72
C LEU A 19 9.38 15.67 2.75
N PRO A 20 10.62 15.16 2.89
CA PRO A 20 11.15 14.13 2.03
C PRO A 20 10.32 12.84 2.09
N GLN A 21 10.06 12.25 0.92
CA GLN A 21 9.27 11.03 0.77
C GLN A 21 9.79 10.18 -0.37
N GLU A 22 9.63 8.87 -0.25
CA GLU A 22 9.90 7.92 -1.34
C GLU A 22 8.80 6.86 -1.43
N ASP A 23 8.43 6.51 -2.66
CA ASP A 23 7.51 5.40 -2.94
C ASP A 23 8.21 4.05 -2.83
N PHE A 24 7.45 2.96 -2.70
CA PHE A 24 8.05 1.65 -2.43
C PHE A 24 8.89 1.11 -3.59
N CYS A 25 8.65 1.53 -4.84
CA CYS A 25 9.56 1.20 -5.93
C CYS A 25 10.93 1.83 -5.68
N ARG A 26 10.98 3.10 -5.31
CA ARG A 26 12.23 3.82 -4.99
C ARG A 26 12.93 3.23 -3.77
N VAL A 27 12.19 2.98 -2.69
CA VAL A 27 12.73 2.36 -1.46
C VAL A 27 13.41 1.01 -1.76
N MET A 28 12.88 0.24 -2.71
CA MET A 28 13.43 -1.05 -3.11
C MET A 28 14.38 -0.99 -4.31
N GLY A 29 14.73 0.20 -4.80
CA GLY A 29 15.64 0.37 -5.95
C GLY A 29 15.08 -0.15 -7.29
N LEU A 30 13.75 -0.21 -7.43
CA LEU A 30 13.06 -0.76 -8.59
C LEU A 30 12.66 0.33 -9.59
N PRO A 31 12.68 0.03 -10.91
CA PRO A 31 12.19 0.95 -11.93
C PRO A 31 10.68 1.13 -11.82
N SER A 32 10.19 2.31 -12.22
CA SER A 32 8.75 2.64 -12.14
C SER A 32 7.85 1.71 -12.96
N GLN A 33 8.39 1.01 -13.96
CA GLN A 33 7.65 0.06 -14.80
C GLN A 33 7.29 -1.21 -14.02
N SER A 34 8.09 -1.56 -13.01
CA SER A 34 7.87 -2.70 -12.11
C SER A 34 7.01 -2.32 -10.90
N LYS A 35 6.00 -1.46 -11.10
CA LYS A 35 5.11 -1.04 -10.00
C LYS A 35 4.12 -2.14 -9.57
N TYR A 36 3.70 -2.99 -10.51
CA TYR A 36 2.80 -4.12 -10.27
C TYR A 36 3.58 -5.40 -9.97
N GLU A 37 3.08 -6.23 -9.06
CA GLU A 37 3.68 -7.55 -8.77
C GLU A 37 3.73 -8.44 -10.02
N ALA A 38 2.68 -8.41 -10.84
CA ALA A 38 2.63 -9.16 -12.10
C ALA A 38 3.72 -8.76 -13.11
N SER A 39 4.30 -7.57 -12.98
CA SER A 39 5.40 -7.05 -13.82
C SER A 39 6.75 -7.10 -13.12
N GLY A 40 6.91 -7.99 -12.13
CA GLY A 40 8.15 -8.14 -11.35
C GLY A 40 8.32 -7.10 -10.24
N GLY A 41 7.26 -6.35 -9.92
CA GLY A 41 7.22 -5.45 -8.78
C GLY A 41 7.09 -6.13 -7.43
N PRO A 42 7.16 -5.37 -6.34
CA PRO A 42 7.07 -5.92 -5.00
C PRO A 42 5.62 -6.28 -4.64
N GLY A 43 5.44 -7.42 -3.99
CA GLY A 43 4.17 -7.87 -3.42
C GLY A 43 4.01 -7.48 -1.96
N MET A 44 2.90 -7.90 -1.35
CA MET A 44 2.56 -7.55 0.04
C MET A 44 3.65 -7.92 1.06
N GLN A 45 4.34 -9.04 0.87
CA GLN A 45 5.38 -9.50 1.80
C GLN A 45 6.63 -8.62 1.77
N GLN A 46 7.08 -8.21 0.58
CA GLN A 46 8.22 -7.30 0.42
C GLN A 46 7.88 -5.92 0.99
N CYS A 47 6.68 -5.41 0.72
CA CYS A 47 6.18 -4.16 1.28
C CYS A 47 6.11 -4.22 2.81
N ALA A 48 5.54 -5.27 3.39
CA ALA A 48 5.50 -5.46 4.84
C ALA A 48 6.91 -5.55 5.45
N LYS A 49 7.85 -6.22 4.78
CA LYS A 49 9.24 -6.31 5.22
C LYS A 49 9.94 -4.94 5.29
N VAL A 50 9.66 -4.04 4.34
CA VAL A 50 10.11 -2.64 4.44
C VAL A 50 9.51 -1.99 5.70
N LEU A 51 8.21 -2.14 5.92
CA LEU A 51 7.54 -1.51 7.06
C LEU A 51 7.97 -2.04 8.43
N LEU A 52 8.48 -3.27 8.52
CA LEU A 52 9.07 -3.80 9.75
C LEU A 52 10.30 -3.01 10.24
N GLY A 53 10.96 -2.24 9.36
CA GLY A 53 12.05 -1.33 9.74
C GLY A 53 11.61 0.11 10.01
N SER A 54 10.31 0.41 9.94
CA SER A 54 9.75 1.73 10.26
C SER A 54 9.92 2.03 11.76
N GLN A 55 10.05 3.32 12.11
CA GLN A 55 10.00 3.77 13.51
C GLN A 55 8.64 3.48 14.19
N ALA A 56 7.60 3.19 13.41
CA ALA A 56 6.25 2.84 13.85
C ALA A 56 5.81 1.49 13.24
N ALA A 57 6.72 0.51 13.20
CA ALA A 57 6.57 -0.76 12.49
C ALA A 57 5.20 -1.44 12.67
N ASP A 58 4.75 -1.67 13.90
CA ASP A 58 3.48 -2.35 14.17
C ASP A 58 2.28 -1.60 13.57
N ALA A 59 2.23 -0.27 13.77
CA ALA A 59 1.16 0.57 13.26
C ALA A 59 1.19 0.66 11.73
N ASP A 60 2.37 0.79 11.13
CA ASP A 60 2.51 0.91 9.68
C ASP A 60 2.20 -0.41 8.97
N VAL A 61 2.65 -1.55 9.51
CA VAL A 61 2.28 -2.88 8.99
C VAL A 61 0.77 -3.09 9.11
N ALA A 62 0.17 -2.77 10.26
CA ALA A 62 -1.28 -2.87 10.44
C ALA A 62 -2.05 -1.98 9.44
N HIS A 63 -1.65 -0.71 9.29
CA HIS A 63 -2.25 0.20 8.32
C HIS A 63 -2.12 -0.30 6.88
N PHE A 64 -0.96 -0.80 6.49
CA PHE A 64 -0.75 -1.39 5.17
C PHE A 64 -1.68 -2.58 4.93
N LEU A 65 -1.77 -3.52 5.87
CA LEU A 65 -2.64 -4.69 5.73
C LEU A 65 -4.13 -4.32 5.71
N CYS A 66 -4.56 -3.40 6.57
CA CYS A 66 -5.91 -2.84 6.54
C CYS A 66 -6.21 -2.17 5.19
N THR A 67 -5.23 -1.50 4.60
CA THR A 67 -5.37 -0.90 3.26
C THR A 67 -5.55 -1.96 2.18
N GLN A 68 -4.76 -3.04 2.22
CA GLN A 68 -4.90 -4.15 1.27
C GLN A 68 -6.29 -4.80 1.38
N LEU A 69 -6.79 -4.96 2.61
CA LEU A 69 -8.16 -5.44 2.84
C LEU A 69 -9.20 -4.45 2.27
N ALA A 70 -9.00 -3.14 2.49
CA ALA A 70 -9.87 -2.11 1.92
C ALA A 70 -9.86 -2.12 0.39
N PHE A 71 -8.70 -2.31 -0.25
CA PHE A 71 -8.61 -2.45 -1.71
C PHE A 71 -9.39 -3.65 -2.22
N TRP A 72 -9.38 -4.77 -1.50
CA TRP A 72 -10.23 -5.91 -1.86
C TRP A 72 -11.73 -5.58 -1.74
N LEU A 73 -12.15 -4.95 -0.63
CA LEU A 73 -13.57 -4.58 -0.40
C LEU A 73 -14.08 -3.53 -1.39
N LEU A 74 -13.22 -2.60 -1.80
CA LEU A 74 -13.53 -1.54 -2.74
C LEU A 74 -13.36 -1.94 -4.20
N VAL A 75 -12.90 -3.17 -4.48
CA VAL A 75 -12.53 -3.59 -5.84
C VAL A 75 -11.51 -2.60 -6.43
N ALA A 76 -10.55 -2.15 -5.63
CA ALA A 76 -9.48 -1.26 -6.07
C ALA A 76 -8.34 -2.09 -6.68
N THR A 77 -8.24 -2.10 -8.01
CA THR A 77 -7.30 -2.96 -8.75
C THR A 77 -5.93 -2.31 -8.97
N ASP A 78 -5.80 -1.01 -8.72
CA ASP A 78 -4.56 -0.23 -8.97
C ASP A 78 -3.74 0.03 -7.71
N GLY A 79 -3.93 -0.75 -6.64
CA GLY A 79 -3.22 -0.63 -5.36
C GLY A 79 -1.76 -1.15 -5.40
N HIS A 80 -0.95 -0.63 -6.31
CA HIS A 80 0.40 -1.11 -6.61
C HIS A 80 1.48 -0.45 -5.73
N ALA A 81 2.74 -0.85 -5.89
CA ALA A 81 3.84 -0.40 -5.01
C ALA A 81 3.98 1.12 -4.92
N LYS A 82 3.71 1.87 -6.00
CA LYS A 82 3.83 3.33 -6.00
C LYS A 82 2.70 4.07 -5.28
N ASN A 83 1.64 3.41 -4.84
CA ASN A 83 0.58 4.01 -4.00
C ASN A 83 0.93 3.99 -2.51
N PHE A 84 2.08 3.41 -2.16
CA PHE A 84 2.62 3.39 -0.82
C PHE A 84 3.95 4.15 -0.81
N SER A 85 4.11 5.01 0.18
CA SER A 85 5.32 5.79 0.40
C SER A 85 5.70 5.81 1.87
N VAL A 86 6.95 6.17 2.12
CA VAL A 86 7.46 6.49 3.46
C VAL A 86 7.94 7.94 3.50
N PHE A 87 7.77 8.60 4.64
CA PHE A 87 8.52 9.80 4.98
C PHE A 87 9.95 9.41 5.33
N LEU A 88 10.93 10.13 4.80
CA LEU A 88 12.32 10.03 5.26
C LEU A 88 12.52 11.00 6.42
N LEU A 89 12.99 10.47 7.54
CA LEU A 89 13.20 11.20 8.78
C LEU A 89 14.72 11.29 9.06
N PRO A 90 15.13 12.15 10.01
CA PRO A 90 16.53 12.22 10.42
C PRO A 90 17.07 10.85 10.87
N ASP A 91 18.38 10.69 10.69
CA ASP A 91 19.15 9.50 11.11
C ASP A 91 18.76 8.21 10.36
N GLY A 92 18.28 8.34 9.12
CA GLY A 92 17.88 7.20 8.29
C GLY A 92 16.59 6.52 8.74
N ARG A 93 15.88 7.10 9.72
CA ARG A 93 14.56 6.61 10.15
C ARG A 93 13.51 6.91 9.09
N TYR A 94 12.43 6.16 9.10
CA TYR A 94 11.28 6.40 8.23
C TYR A 94 10.00 5.89 8.86
N ARG A 95 8.86 6.38 8.33
CA ARG A 95 7.52 5.88 8.64
C ARG A 95 6.61 6.00 7.44
N MET A 96 5.53 5.22 7.40
CA MET A 96 4.57 5.26 6.32
C MET A 96 3.91 6.64 6.18
N THR A 97 3.65 7.08 4.95
CA THR A 97 2.83 8.26 4.67
C THR A 97 1.34 7.93 4.79
N PRO A 98 0.44 8.92 4.87
CA PRO A 98 -0.97 8.70 4.57
C PRO A 98 -1.15 8.01 3.21
N LEU A 99 -2.26 7.29 3.07
CA LEU A 99 -2.67 6.66 1.81
C LEU A 99 -3.09 7.72 0.78
N TYR A 100 -2.92 7.40 -0.48
CA TYR A 100 -3.31 8.23 -1.62
C TYR A 100 -3.69 7.33 -2.80
N ASP A 101 -4.29 7.94 -3.84
CA ASP A 101 -4.67 7.25 -5.08
C ASP A 101 -5.53 5.98 -4.84
N VAL A 102 -6.52 6.11 -3.94
CA VAL A 102 -7.50 5.05 -3.67
C VAL A 102 -8.72 5.26 -4.54
N MET A 103 -9.03 4.29 -5.41
CA MET A 103 -10.18 4.35 -6.31
C MET A 103 -10.90 3.01 -6.36
N SER A 104 -12.22 3.03 -6.15
CA SER A 104 -13.09 1.87 -6.26
C SER A 104 -13.48 1.63 -7.72
N LEU A 105 -13.39 0.37 -8.20
CA LEU A 105 -13.93 0.00 -9.50
C LEU A 105 -15.40 -0.43 -9.46
N TRP A 106 -16.05 -0.47 -8.29
CA TRP A 106 -17.47 -0.84 -8.21
C TRP A 106 -18.38 -0.16 -9.25
N PRO A 107 -18.26 1.15 -9.53
CA PRO A 107 -19.11 1.83 -10.52
C PRO A 107 -18.95 1.35 -11.97
N VAL A 108 -17.85 0.66 -12.29
CA VAL A 108 -17.53 0.17 -13.64
C VAL A 108 -17.47 -1.36 -13.72
N ILE A 109 -17.80 -2.09 -12.65
CA ILE A 109 -17.94 -3.55 -12.70
C ILE A 109 -19.24 -3.90 -13.43
N GLY A 110 -19.14 -4.71 -14.48
CA GLY A 110 -20.33 -5.09 -15.26
C GLY A 110 -20.02 -5.74 -16.60
N LYS A 111 -21.03 -5.75 -17.47
CA LYS A 111 -20.93 -6.22 -18.86
C LYS A 111 -20.99 -5.01 -19.80
N GLY A 112 -20.19 -5.01 -20.86
CA GLY A 112 -20.19 -3.97 -21.89
C GLY A 112 -18.79 -3.38 -22.13
N GLN A 113 -18.69 -2.55 -23.16
CA GLN A 113 -17.38 -2.09 -23.68
C GLN A 113 -16.63 -1.14 -22.73
N SER A 114 -17.34 -0.40 -21.89
CA SER A 114 -16.76 0.49 -20.87
C SER A 114 -16.75 -0.10 -19.45
N HIS A 115 -17.04 -1.39 -19.30
CA HIS A 115 -17.10 -2.06 -18.00
C HIS A 115 -15.99 -3.09 -17.84
N VAL A 116 -15.56 -3.31 -16.60
CA VAL A 116 -14.62 -4.35 -16.22
C VAL A 116 -15.41 -5.61 -15.82
N PRO A 117 -15.20 -6.76 -16.49
CA PRO A 117 -15.85 -7.99 -16.10
C PRO A 117 -15.38 -8.46 -14.72
N TRP A 118 -16.31 -8.87 -13.86
CA TRP A 118 -16.00 -9.35 -12.51
C TRP A 118 -14.91 -10.44 -12.45
N PRO A 119 -14.91 -11.47 -13.32
CA PRO A 119 -13.92 -12.55 -13.23
C PRO A 119 -12.47 -12.14 -13.48
N VAL A 120 -12.25 -10.99 -14.16
CA VAL A 120 -10.91 -10.52 -14.52
C VAL A 120 -10.38 -9.44 -13.59
N ALA A 121 -11.21 -8.91 -12.68
CA ALA A 121 -10.79 -7.91 -11.71
C ALA A 121 -9.80 -8.51 -10.69
N LYS A 122 -8.62 -7.91 -10.58
CA LYS A 122 -7.49 -8.44 -9.80
C LYS A 122 -6.88 -7.37 -8.90
N LEU A 123 -6.41 -7.76 -7.72
CA LEU A 123 -5.52 -6.91 -6.94
C LEU A 123 -4.17 -6.75 -7.64
N ALA A 124 -3.56 -5.58 -7.48
CA ALA A 124 -2.21 -5.29 -7.95
C ALA A 124 -1.12 -6.10 -7.21
N MET A 125 -1.38 -6.46 -5.95
CA MET A 125 -0.55 -7.36 -5.15
C MET A 125 -1.37 -8.58 -4.77
N ALA A 126 -0.80 -9.78 -4.95
CA ALA A 126 -1.48 -11.02 -4.70
C ALA A 126 -1.63 -11.30 -3.20
N MET A 127 -2.81 -11.72 -2.79
CA MET A 127 -3.06 -12.21 -1.45
C MET A 127 -2.53 -13.64 -1.31
N ARG A 128 -1.50 -13.84 -0.49
CA ARG A 128 -0.83 -15.14 -0.33
C ARG A 128 -1.21 -15.79 1.00
N SER A 129 -1.73 -17.01 0.91
CA SER A 129 -1.93 -17.93 2.04
C SER A 129 -1.21 -19.26 1.72
N LYS A 130 -1.90 -20.41 1.69
CA LYS A 130 -1.37 -21.66 1.11
C LYS A 130 -1.11 -21.54 -0.39
N SER A 131 -1.90 -20.71 -1.06
CA SER A 131 -1.79 -20.38 -2.49
C SER A 131 -1.86 -18.87 -2.68
N ALA A 132 -1.46 -18.40 -3.86
CA ALA A 132 -1.60 -17.00 -4.27
C ALA A 132 -2.97 -16.74 -4.91
N HIS A 133 -3.63 -15.68 -4.48
CA HIS A 133 -4.94 -15.25 -4.96
C HIS A 133 -4.84 -13.81 -5.47
N CYS A 134 -5.02 -13.62 -6.78
CA CYS A 134 -4.98 -12.29 -7.39
C CYS A 134 -6.36 -11.81 -7.86
N THR A 135 -7.24 -12.71 -8.32
CA THR A 135 -8.60 -12.33 -8.71
C THR A 135 -9.46 -12.08 -7.48
N LEU A 136 -10.19 -10.97 -7.47
CA LEU A 136 -10.97 -10.53 -6.31
C LEU A 136 -11.98 -11.59 -5.85
N GLN A 137 -12.62 -12.27 -6.80
CA GLN A 137 -13.57 -13.36 -6.53
C GLN A 137 -12.95 -14.61 -5.89
N SER A 138 -11.64 -14.80 -6.03
CA SER A 138 -10.93 -15.94 -5.43
C SER A 138 -10.43 -15.66 -4.02
N ILE A 139 -10.47 -14.40 -3.58
CA ILE A 139 -10.02 -13.97 -2.26
C ILE A 139 -11.19 -14.12 -1.29
N LEU A 140 -10.92 -14.70 -0.13
CA LEU A 140 -11.91 -15.02 0.90
C LEU A 140 -11.37 -14.61 2.28
N PRO A 141 -12.23 -14.37 3.28
CA PRO A 141 -11.81 -13.93 4.61
C PRO A 141 -10.73 -14.84 5.25
N ARG A 142 -10.83 -16.16 5.06
CA ARG A 142 -9.84 -17.13 5.55
C ARG A 142 -8.43 -16.90 4.99
N HIS A 143 -8.29 -16.32 3.80
CA HIS A 143 -6.98 -16.05 3.22
C HIS A 143 -6.27 -14.92 3.99
N TRP A 144 -7.02 -13.92 4.46
CA TRP A 144 -6.53 -12.83 5.31
C TRP A 144 -6.10 -13.33 6.69
N GLN A 145 -6.90 -14.21 7.30
CA GLN A 145 -6.57 -14.84 8.59
C GLN A 145 -5.30 -15.70 8.51
N ALA A 146 -5.10 -16.38 7.38
CA ALA A 146 -3.96 -17.25 7.13
C ALA A 146 -2.71 -16.54 6.60
N TRP A 147 -2.71 -15.20 6.50
CA TRP A 147 -1.55 -14.47 6.02
C TRP A 147 -0.37 -14.63 6.98
N PRO A 148 0.86 -14.98 6.54
CA PRO A 148 1.96 -15.36 7.43
C PRO A 148 2.40 -14.33 8.48
N GLY A 149 2.01 -13.05 8.35
CA GLY A 149 2.25 -12.05 9.39
C GLY A 149 1.07 -11.83 10.36
N SER A 150 0.03 -12.67 10.34
CA SER A 150 -1.03 -12.72 11.37
C SER A 150 -0.58 -13.42 12.67
N GLY A 151 0.72 -13.77 12.80
CA GLY A 151 1.32 -14.37 13.99
C GLY A 151 1.41 -13.44 15.21
N GLY A 152 1.10 -12.15 15.07
CA GLY A 152 0.92 -11.23 16.18
C GLY A 152 -0.50 -11.33 16.73
N ARG A 153 -0.70 -12.09 17.81
CA ARG A 153 -1.93 -12.04 18.60
C ARG A 153 -2.09 -10.62 19.17
N CYS A 154 -3.17 -9.92 18.82
CA CYS A 154 -3.75 -8.96 19.76
C CYS A 154 -4.33 -9.77 20.92
N SER A 155 -3.61 -9.81 22.03
CA SER A 155 -4.19 -10.08 23.35
C SER A 155 -4.94 -8.83 23.83
N PRO A 156 -5.97 -8.99 24.69
CA PRO A 156 -7.08 -8.04 24.84
C PRO A 156 -6.68 -6.61 25.23
#